data_AF-A0A662JTR1-F1
#
_entry.id   AF-A0A662JTR1-F1
#
_cell.length_a   1.000
_cell.length_b   1.000
_cell.length_c   1.000
_cell.angle_alpha   90.00
_cell.angle_beta   90.00
_cell.angle_gamma   90.00
#
_symmetry.space_group_name_H-M   'P 1'
#
loop_
_entity.id
_entity.type
_entity.pdbx_description
1 polymer ?
#
loop_
_entity_poly.entity_id
_entity_poly.type
_entity_poly.pdbx_seq_one_letter_code
_entity_poly.pdbx_strand_id
1 'polypeptide(L)' 'MPLTRKARLVGSSLVLTIPSQLAKAHDIKDGDELEIIPAGLGAFMIRKVKK' A
#
# COMPACT_ATOMS: atom_id res chain seq x y z
N MET A 1 -16.21 -1.79 5.34
CA MET A 1 -15.97 -0.35 5.59
C MET A 1 -14.61 0.03 5.01
N PRO A 2 -14.49 1.15 4.28
CA PRO A 2 -13.19 1.66 3.86
C PRO A 2 -12.35 2.07 5.08
N LEU A 3 -11.06 1.71 5.08
CA LEU A 3 -10.10 2.11 6.10
C LEU A 3 -9.39 3.40 5.63
N THR A 4 -9.71 4.53 6.25
CA THR A 4 -9.04 5.80 5.95
C THR A 4 -7.76 5.94 6.78
N ARG A 5 -6.65 6.30 6.14
CA ARG A 5 -5.38 6.63 6.80
C ARG A 5 -4.85 7.95 6.26
N LYS A 6 -4.23 8.75 7.14
CA LYS A 6 -3.49 9.95 6.74
C LYS A 6 -2.16 9.52 6.11
N ALA A 7 -1.88 10.01 4.91
CA ALA A 7 -0.54 9.95 4.34
C ALA A 7 0.41 10.85 5.13
N ARG A 8 1.70 10.52 5.11
CA ARG A 8 2.76 11.31 5.75
C ARG A 8 3.85 11.59 4.73
N LEU A 9 4.47 12.77 4.80
CA LEU A 9 5.64 13.10 4.00
C LEU A 9 6.89 12.56 4.70
N VAL A 10 7.72 11.82 3.98
CA VAL A 10 9.03 11.34 4.44
C VAL A 10 10.03 11.65 3.34
N GLY A 11 10.93 12.60 3.60
CA GLY A 11 11.82 13.15 2.58
C GLY A 11 11.02 13.75 1.42
N SER A 12 11.27 13.26 0.21
CA SER A 12 10.56 13.66 -1.02
C SER A 12 9.36 12.78 -1.37
N SER A 13 8.97 11.85 -0.50
CA SER A 13 7.97 10.81 -0.79
C SER A 13 6.76 10.86 0.15
N LEU A 14 5.59 10.48 -0.37
CA LEU A 14 4.39 10.24 0.44
C LEU A 14 4.33 8.77 0.85
N VAL A 15 4.12 8.53 2.14
CA VAL A 15 4.04 7.20 2.75
C VAL A 15 2.65 6.99 3.35
N LEU A 16 2.08 5.83 3.06
CA LEU A 16 0.84 5.33 3.66
C LEU A 16 1.15 4.10 4.51
N THR A 17 0.66 4.10 5.75
CA THR A 17 0.80 2.92 6.62
C THR A 17 -0.24 1.87 6.25
N ILE A 18 0.21 0.67 5.85
CA ILE A 18 -0.66 -0.50 5.68
C ILE A 18 -0.92 -1.10 7.07
N PRO A 19 -2.17 -1.15 7.55
CA PRO A 19 -2.50 -1.79 8.82
C PRO A 19 -2.06 -3.26 8.85
N SER A 20 -1.55 -3.71 9.99
CA SER A 20 -1.03 -5.08 10.16
C SER A 20 -2.04 -6.17 9.80
N GLN A 21 -3.34 -5.92 10.01
CA GLN A 21 -4.41 -6.82 9.60
C GLN A 21 -4.49 -7.00 8.09
N LEU A 22 -4.39 -5.91 7.31
CA LEU A 22 -4.38 -5.97 5.85
C LEU A 22 -3.08 -6.57 5.33
N ALA A 23 -1.94 -6.20 5.92
CA ALA A 23 -0.65 -6.78 5.56
C ALA A 23 -0.68 -8.31 5.72
N LYS A 24 -1.18 -8.82 6.86
CA LYS A 24 -1.33 -10.26 7.10
C LYS A 24 -2.32 -10.92 6.13
N ALA A 25 -3.47 -10.30 5.88
CA ALA A 25 -4.48 -10.85 4.97
C ALA A 25 -3.98 -11.00 3.52
N HIS A 26 -3.04 -10.15 3.10
CA HIS A 26 -2.45 -10.15 1.77
C HIS A 26 -1.02 -10.73 1.73
N ASP A 27 -0.54 -11.36 2.81
CA ASP A 27 0.83 -11.88 2.97
C ASP A 27 1.92 -10.86 2.59
N ILE A 28 1.73 -9.58 2.96
CA ILE A 28 2.72 -8.52 2.78
C ILE A 28 3.63 -8.51 4.02
N LYS A 29 4.93 -8.68 3.78
CA LYS A 29 6.00 -8.72 4.77
C LYS A 29 6.96 -7.56 4.53
N ASP A 30 7.73 -7.24 5.58
CA ASP A 30 8.82 -6.28 5.45
C ASP A 30 9.82 -6.75 4.39
N GLY A 31 10.23 -5.84 3.51
CA GLY A 31 11.10 -6.14 2.36
C GLY A 31 10.41 -6.72 1.12
N ASP A 32 9.09 -6.97 1.14
CA ASP A 32 8.38 -7.42 -0.07
C ASP A 32 8.33 -6.31 -1.15
N GLU A 33 8.53 -6.70 -2.41
CA GLU A 33 8.32 -5.82 -3.55
C GLU A 33 6.81 -5.69 -3.84
N LEU A 34 6.34 -4.43 -3.88
CA LEU A 34 4.96 -4.09 -4.18
C LEU A 34 4.90 -3.24 -5.46
N GLU A 35 3.93 -3.53 -6.31
CA GLU A 35 3.62 -2.78 -7.52
C GLU A 35 2.44 -1.84 -7.29
N ILE A 36 2.56 -0.59 -7.73
CA ILE A 36 1.50 0.41 -7.69
C ILE A 36 0.91 0.53 -9.10
N ILE A 37 -0.37 0.20 -9.24
CA ILE A 37 -1.07 0.16 -10.53
C ILE A 37 -2.18 1.22 -10.52
N PRO A 38 -2.18 2.20 -11.42
CA PRO A 38 -3.28 3.15 -11.56
C PRO A 38 -4.60 2.43 -11.87
N ALA A 39 -5.69 2.78 -11.18
CA ALA A 39 -6.99 2.14 -11.33
C ALA A 39 -8.10 3.09 -11.84
N GLY A 40 -7.74 4.33 -12.19
CA GLY A 40 -8.67 5.39 -12.63
C GLY A 40 -9.33 6.15 -11.48
N LEU A 41 -10.01 7.26 -11.78
CA LEU A 41 -10.76 8.10 -10.82
C LEU A 41 -9.95 8.52 -9.56
N GLY A 42 -8.64 8.74 -9.72
CA GLY A 42 -7.75 9.10 -8.60
C GLY A 42 -7.43 7.95 -7.65
N ALA A 43 -7.74 6.71 -8.04
CA ALA A 43 -7.39 5.50 -7.29
C ALA A 43 -6.20 4.77 -7.92
N PHE A 44 -5.47 4.05 -7.06
CA PHE A 44 -4.46 3.08 -7.45
C PHE A 44 -4.62 1.83 -6.60
N MET A 45 -4.16 0.71 -7.15
CA MET A 45 -4.07 -0.57 -6.48
C MET A 45 -2.62 -0.84 -6.10
N ILE A 46 -2.43 -1.51 -4.96
CA ILE A 46 -1.12 -2.03 -4.56
C ILE A 46 -1.20 -3.56 -4.61
N ARG A 47 -0.25 -4.20 -5.27
CA ARG A 47 -0.18 -5.66 -5.38
C ARG A 47 1.22 -6.16 -5.06
N LYS A 48 1.32 -7.25 -4.29
CA LYS A 48 2.60 -7.95 -4.07
C LYS A 48 3.10 -8.59 -5.36
N VAL A 49 4.33 -8.31 -5.73
CA VAL A 49 4.99 -8.96 -6.88
C VAL A 49 5.34 -10.39 -6.45
N LYS A 50 4.73 -11.39 -7.10
CA LYS A 50 5.15 -12.78 -6.93
C LYS A 50 6.30 -13.05 -7.90
N LYS A 51 7.48 -13.32 -7.37
CA LYS A 51 8.53 -14.05 -8.10
C LYS A 51 8.26 -15.54 -8.03
#